data_AF-A0A963FZ56-F1
#
_entry.id   AF-A0A963FZ56-F1
#
_cell.length_a   1.000
_cell.length_b   1.000
_cell.length_c   1.000
_cell.angle_alpha   90.00
_cell.angle_beta   90.00
_cell.angle_gamma   90.00
#
_symmetry.space_group_name_H-M   'P 1'
#
loop_
_entity.id
_entity.type
_entity.pdbx_description
1 polymer ?
#
loop_
_entity_poly.entity_id
_entity_poly.type
_entity_poly.pdbx_seq_one_letter_code
_entity_poly.pdbx_strand_id
1 'polypeptide(L)'
;MTIASYRIARKGVEALDAEGLVVALITRSGDRSAWRAYQQWLQDGNMPAPEVAPAAPVLPVAERVERLWAAVQMHWNATARDRGFRGMQDALLHTGFAHGMRADAVALGQWEVACRVHIQQLRADVIAGTRPVPTPAELIAELPALAIL
;
A
#
# COMPACT_ATOMS: atom_id res chain seq x y z
N MET A 1 30.41 -14.39 -28.36
CA MET A 1 29.52 -13.95 -27.25
C MET A 1 29.17 -15.20 -26.45
N THR A 2 29.57 -15.28 -25.19
CA THR A 2 29.38 -16.47 -24.35
C THR A 2 28.14 -16.27 -23.50
N ILE A 3 27.15 -17.15 -23.66
CA ILE A 3 25.95 -17.15 -22.82
C ILE A 3 26.28 -17.90 -21.53
N ALA A 4 26.06 -17.27 -20.39
CA ALA A 4 26.31 -17.87 -19.08
C ALA A 4 25.04 -18.46 -18.46
N SER A 5 23.87 -17.86 -18.73
CA SER A 5 22.60 -18.32 -18.16
C SER A 5 21.39 -17.86 -18.97
N TYR A 6 20.19 -18.28 -18.57
CA TYR A 6 18.93 -17.91 -19.20
C TYR A 6 17.88 -17.47 -18.16
N ARG A 7 17.00 -16.56 -18.57
CA ARG A 7 15.85 -16.07 -17.78
C ARG A 7 14.55 -16.19 -18.58
N ILE A 8 13.48 -16.67 -17.94
CA ILE A 8 12.14 -16.63 -18.54
C ILE A 8 11.67 -15.18 -18.53
N ALA A 9 11.15 -14.70 -19.66
CA ALA A 9 10.56 -13.38 -19.78
C ALA A 9 9.20 -13.47 -20.49
N ARG A 10 8.35 -12.46 -20.31
CA ARG A 10 7.01 -12.39 -20.91
C ARG A 10 6.99 -12.59 -22.43
N LYS A 11 8.07 -12.26 -23.13
CA LYS A 11 8.20 -12.34 -24.60
C LYS A 11 9.02 -13.54 -25.09
N GLY A 12 9.58 -14.37 -24.21
CA GLY A 12 10.47 -15.47 -24.59
C GLY A 12 11.47 -15.84 -23.51
N VAL A 13 12.64 -16.32 -23.90
CA VAL A 13 13.75 -16.63 -23.00
C VAL A 13 14.88 -15.65 -23.27
N GLU A 14 15.33 -14.93 -22.26
CA GLU A 14 16.48 -14.04 -22.36
C GLU A 14 17.76 -14.82 -22.11
N ALA A 15 18.74 -14.70 -23.00
CA ALA A 15 20.10 -15.17 -22.78
C ALA A 15 20.90 -14.08 -22.05
N LEU A 16 21.62 -14.48 -21.02
CA LEU A 16 22.38 -13.59 -20.14
C LEU A 16 23.87 -13.90 -20.27
N ASP A 17 24.72 -12.88 -20.27
CA ASP A 17 26.17 -13.05 -20.12
C ASP A 17 26.57 -13.32 -18.66
N ALA A 18 27.88 -13.38 -18.40
CA ALA A 18 28.43 -13.63 -17.06
C ALA A 18 28.13 -12.50 -16.05
N GLU A 19 27.81 -11.28 -16.52
CA GLU A 19 27.44 -10.13 -15.68
C GLU A 19 25.91 -10.08 -15.45
N GLY A 20 25.16 -11.01 -16.05
CA GLY A 20 23.70 -11.05 -15.95
C GLY A 20 23.01 -10.03 -16.87
N LEU A 21 23.71 -9.51 -17.88
CA LEU A 21 23.12 -8.60 -18.88
C LEU A 21 22.44 -9.41 -19.98
N VAL A 22 21.27 -8.92 -20.43
CA VAL A 22 20.53 -9.55 -21.53
C VAL A 22 21.28 -9.30 -22.84
N VAL A 23 21.75 -10.37 -23.45
CA VAL A 23 22.51 -10.33 -24.70
C VAL A 23 21.71 -10.84 -25.90
N ALA A 24 20.63 -11.59 -25.68
CA ALA A 24 19.69 -11.97 -26.73
C ALA A 24 18.30 -12.31 -26.17
N LEU A 25 17.25 -12.10 -26.97
CA LEU A 25 15.92 -12.64 -26.73
C LEU A 25 15.70 -13.85 -27.64
N ILE A 26 15.49 -15.02 -27.05
CA ILE A 26 15.26 -16.28 -27.72
C ILE A 26 13.76 -16.58 -27.71
N THR A 27 13.20 -16.76 -28.90
CA THR A 27 11.80 -17.16 -29.08
C THR A 27 11.74 -18.49 -29.82
N ARG A 28 10.69 -19.27 -29.58
CA ARG A 28 10.52 -20.61 -30.20
C ARG A 28 10.40 -20.55 -31.73
N SER A 29 9.93 -19.41 -32.28
CA SER A 29 9.81 -19.15 -33.72
C SER A 29 10.98 -18.35 -34.30
N GLY A 30 11.93 -17.93 -33.48
CA GLY A 30 13.07 -17.10 -33.87
C GLY A 30 14.29 -17.92 -34.30
N ASP A 31 15.46 -17.53 -33.81
CA ASP A 31 16.72 -18.21 -34.11
C ASP A 31 16.71 -19.65 -33.57
N ARG A 32 16.64 -20.61 -34.50
CA ARG A 32 16.64 -22.05 -34.21
C ARG A 32 17.94 -22.52 -33.55
N SER A 33 19.07 -21.85 -33.80
CA SER A 33 20.35 -22.20 -33.19
C SER A 33 20.37 -21.81 -31.71
N ALA A 34 19.92 -20.59 -31.38
CA ALA A 34 19.79 -20.12 -30.01
C ALA A 34 18.76 -20.94 -29.22
N TRP A 35 17.63 -21.32 -29.85
CA TRP A 35 16.64 -22.19 -29.22
C TRP A 35 17.19 -23.59 -28.90
N ARG A 36 17.99 -24.18 -29.80
CA ARG A 36 18.66 -25.47 -29.54
C ARG A 36 19.68 -25.38 -28.42
N ALA A 37 20.47 -24.30 -28.35
CA ALA A 37 21.42 -24.08 -27.25
C ALA A 37 20.69 -24.00 -25.90
N TYR A 38 19.57 -23.27 -25.84
CA TYR A 38 18.72 -23.22 -24.66
C TYR A 38 18.15 -24.61 -24.28
N GLN A 39 17.68 -25.40 -25.26
CA GLN A 39 17.19 -26.76 -25.00
C GLN A 39 18.28 -27.69 -24.46
N GLN A 40 19.50 -27.62 -25.00
CA GLN A 40 20.63 -28.41 -24.47
C GLN A 40 20.94 -28.01 -23.03
N TRP A 41 20.98 -26.71 -22.73
CA TRP A 41 21.24 -26.21 -21.39
C TRP A 41 20.22 -26.70 -20.35
N LEU A 42 18.94 -26.82 -20.74
CA LEU A 42 17.91 -27.45 -19.90
C LEU A 42 18.15 -28.96 -19.68
N GLN A 43 18.61 -29.68 -20.72
CA GLN A 43 18.92 -31.11 -20.63
C GLN A 43 20.12 -31.39 -19.71
N ASP A 44 21.05 -30.45 -19.61
CA ASP A 44 22.18 -30.51 -18.69
C ASP A 44 21.76 -30.26 -17.22
N GLY A 45 20.45 -30.14 -16.94
CA GLY A 45 19.88 -30.01 -15.60
C GLY A 45 19.78 -28.58 -15.08
N ASN A 46 20.09 -27.58 -15.92
CA ASN A 46 19.96 -26.18 -15.52
C ASN A 46 18.51 -25.71 -15.61
N MET A 47 18.12 -24.78 -14.74
CA MET A 47 16.79 -24.16 -14.74
C MET A 47 16.88 -22.65 -14.96
N PRO A 48 16.09 -22.09 -15.88
CA PRO A 48 16.14 -20.66 -16.16
C PRO A 48 15.61 -19.90 -14.95
N ALA A 49 16.23 -18.77 -14.64
CA ALA A 49 15.73 -17.90 -13.59
C ALA A 49 14.33 -17.38 -13.97
N PRO A 50 13.39 -17.27 -13.01
CA PRO A 50 12.12 -16.61 -13.27
C PRO A 50 12.35 -15.12 -13.61
N GLU A 51 11.42 -14.52 -14.35
CA GLU A 51 11.39 -13.08 -14.55
C GLU A 51 11.29 -12.40 -13.18
N VAL A 52 12.31 -11.65 -12.78
CA VAL A 52 12.18 -10.76 -11.63
C VAL A 52 11.42 -9.54 -12.11
N ALA A 53 10.12 -9.52 -11.83
CA ALA A 53 9.30 -8.33 -12.08
C ALA A 53 9.96 -7.14 -11.37
N PRO A 54 10.11 -5.97 -12.02
CA PRO A 54 10.60 -4.79 -11.33
C PRO A 54 9.67 -4.51 -10.15
N ALA A 55 10.25 -4.36 -8.96
CA ALA A 55 9.48 -3.96 -7.79
C ALA A 55 8.74 -2.67 -8.11
N ALA A 56 7.43 -2.63 -7.86
CA ALA A 56 6.67 -1.40 -8.00
C ALA A 56 7.33 -0.30 -7.16
N PRO A 57 7.37 0.95 -7.65
CA PRO A 57 7.97 2.03 -6.90
C PRO A 57 7.27 2.16 -5.54
N VAL A 58 8.03 2.03 -4.46
CA VAL A 58 7.52 2.24 -3.11
C VAL A 58 7.23 3.73 -2.97
N LEU A 59 5.97 4.09 -2.73
CA LEU A 59 5.58 5.48 -2.52
C LEU A 59 6.37 6.09 -1.35
N PRO A 60 6.69 7.39 -1.40
CA PRO A 60 7.25 8.10 -0.25
C PRO A 60 6.41 7.85 1.01
N VAL A 61 7.08 7.73 2.15
CA VAL A 61 6.45 7.44 3.44
C VAL A 61 5.30 8.41 3.75
N ALA A 62 5.49 9.70 3.50
CA ALA A 62 4.45 10.71 3.68
C ALA A 62 3.19 10.42 2.85
N GLU A 63 3.34 10.04 1.58
CA GLU A 63 2.20 9.73 0.70
C GLU A 63 1.44 8.48 1.16
N ARG A 64 2.16 7.49 1.68
CA ARG A 64 1.55 6.29 2.27
C ARG A 64 0.70 6.64 3.50
N VAL A 65 1.14 7.60 4.32
CA VAL A 65 0.38 8.09 5.48
C VAL A 65 -0.85 8.89 5.04
N GLU A 66 -0.75 9.76 4.03
CA GLU A 66 -1.91 10.52 3.54
C GLU A 66 -3.03 9.61 3.02
N ARG A 67 -2.71 8.45 2.45
CA ARG A 67 -3.73 7.47 2.02
C ARG A 67 -4.56 6.89 3.18
N LEU A 68 -4.04 6.93 4.41
CA LEU A 68 -4.77 6.46 5.59
C LEU A 68 -5.89 7.43 5.99
N TRP A 69 -5.80 8.70 5.57
CA TRP A 69 -6.78 9.73 5.92
C TRP A 69 -8.20 9.38 5.43
N ALA A 70 -8.32 8.81 4.24
CA ALA A 70 -9.61 8.41 3.69
C ALA A 70 -10.31 7.35 4.58
N ALA A 71 -9.55 6.38 5.09
CA ALA A 71 -10.10 5.34 5.96
C ALA A 71 -10.55 5.91 7.32
N VAL A 72 -9.76 6.82 7.90
CA VAL A 72 -10.13 7.53 9.12
C VAL A 72 -11.41 8.35 8.92
N GLN A 73 -11.49 9.12 7.83
CA GLN A 73 -12.66 9.94 7.53
C GLN A 73 -13.93 9.07 7.33
N MET A 74 -13.79 7.91 6.70
CA MET A 74 -14.88 6.94 6.59
C MET A 74 -15.31 6.40 7.97
N HIS A 75 -14.35 6.09 8.84
CA HIS A 75 -14.63 5.63 10.21
C HIS A 75 -15.36 6.69 11.05
N TRP A 76 -14.92 7.96 10.98
CA TRP A 76 -15.61 9.07 11.64
C TRP A 76 -17.05 9.25 11.14
N ASN A 77 -17.24 9.18 9.83
CA ASN A 77 -18.57 9.29 9.24
C ASN A 77 -19.49 8.14 9.64
N ALA A 78 -18.98 6.91 9.70
CA ALA A 78 -19.74 5.76 10.19
C ALA A 78 -20.16 5.95 11.67
N THR A 79 -19.20 6.34 12.52
CA THR A 79 -19.42 6.55 13.96
C THR A 79 -20.46 7.65 14.23
N ALA A 80 -20.49 8.69 13.40
CA ALA A 80 -21.51 9.74 13.47
C ALA A 80 -22.89 9.24 12.99
N ARG A 81 -22.94 8.41 11.94
CA ARG A 81 -24.21 7.83 11.44
C ARG A 81 -24.86 6.89 12.45
N ASP A 82 -24.07 6.12 13.18
CA ASP A 82 -24.56 5.26 14.27
C ASP A 82 -25.25 6.07 15.39
N ARG A 83 -25.05 7.40 15.42
CA ARG A 83 -25.67 8.35 16.36
C ARG A 83 -26.77 9.21 15.73
N GLY A 84 -27.22 8.86 14.53
CA GLY A 84 -28.33 9.54 13.86
C GLY A 84 -27.95 10.77 13.04
N PHE A 85 -26.66 11.05 12.84
CA PHE A 85 -26.20 12.11 11.94
C PHE A 85 -26.02 11.58 10.51
N ARG A 86 -25.95 12.48 9.50
CA ARG A 86 -25.62 12.08 8.12
C ARG A 86 -24.14 11.73 7.94
N GLY A 87 -23.28 12.27 8.81
CA GLY A 87 -21.84 12.09 8.85
C GLY A 87 -21.20 13.05 9.85
N MET A 88 -19.86 13.07 9.91
CA MET A 88 -19.16 13.88 10.92
C MET A 88 -19.38 15.38 10.73
N GLN A 89 -19.36 15.88 9.49
CA GLN A 89 -19.63 17.31 9.23
C GLN A 89 -21.03 17.74 9.70
N ASP A 90 -22.03 16.88 9.51
CA ASP A 90 -23.40 17.11 9.99
C ASP A 90 -23.42 17.19 11.53
N ALA A 91 -22.77 16.25 12.21
CA ALA A 91 -22.62 16.29 13.67
C ALA A 91 -21.96 17.59 14.16
N LEU A 92 -20.89 18.06 13.50
CA LEU A 92 -20.22 19.30 13.88
C LEU A 92 -21.12 20.53 13.76
N LEU A 93 -21.97 20.61 12.73
CA LEU A 93 -22.92 21.72 12.57
C LEU A 93 -23.92 21.80 13.75
N HIS A 94 -24.29 20.64 14.29
CA HIS A 94 -25.20 20.50 15.43
C HIS A 94 -24.58 20.93 16.79
N THR A 95 -23.27 21.22 16.84
CA THR A 95 -22.63 21.71 18.08
C THR A 95 -23.03 23.16 18.44
N GLY A 96 -23.43 23.95 17.44
CA GLY A 96 -23.69 25.39 17.60
C GLY A 96 -25.06 25.74 18.15
N PHE A 97 -26.04 24.83 18.06
CA PHE A 97 -27.45 25.11 18.34
C PHE A 97 -27.94 24.36 19.57
N ALA A 98 -28.99 24.87 20.22
CA ALA A 98 -29.63 24.19 21.35
C ALA A 98 -30.71 23.23 20.83
N HIS A 99 -30.45 21.92 20.93
CA HIS A 99 -31.39 20.85 20.58
C HIS A 99 -30.99 19.54 21.27
N GLY A 100 -31.85 18.51 21.21
CA GLY A 100 -31.63 17.23 21.90
C GLY A 100 -30.32 16.52 21.55
N MET A 101 -29.87 16.61 20.29
CA MET A 101 -28.63 15.95 19.82
C MET A 101 -27.33 16.73 20.12
N ARG A 102 -27.39 17.86 20.83
CA ARG A 102 -26.22 18.76 21.02
C ARG A 102 -25.11 18.08 21.81
N ALA A 103 -25.46 17.32 22.86
CA ALA A 103 -24.49 16.61 23.69
C ALA A 103 -23.68 15.61 22.85
N ASP A 104 -24.35 14.79 22.04
CA ASP A 104 -23.72 13.83 21.13
C ASP A 104 -22.84 14.50 20.08
N ALA A 105 -23.32 15.61 19.49
CA ALA A 105 -22.56 16.41 18.54
C ALA A 105 -21.25 16.93 19.15
N VAL A 106 -21.29 17.45 20.38
CA VAL A 106 -20.12 17.95 21.10
C VAL A 106 -19.15 16.81 21.42
N ALA A 107 -19.65 15.67 21.88
CA ALA A 107 -18.83 14.49 22.17
C ALA A 107 -18.11 13.98 20.91
N LEU A 108 -18.81 13.90 19.77
CA LEU A 108 -18.23 13.53 18.48
C LEU A 108 -17.15 14.51 18.03
N GLY A 109 -17.38 15.82 18.16
CA GLY A 109 -16.39 16.83 17.80
C GLY A 109 -15.12 16.77 18.67
N GLN A 110 -15.27 16.58 19.98
CA GLN A 110 -14.14 16.39 20.89
C GLN A 110 -13.35 15.12 20.56
N TRP A 111 -14.04 14.03 20.28
CA TRP A 111 -13.42 12.77 19.88
C TRP A 111 -12.68 12.88 18.54
N GLU A 112 -13.26 13.56 17.55
CA GLU A 112 -12.59 13.79 16.26
C GLU A 112 -11.28 14.56 16.45
N VAL A 113 -11.28 15.61 17.28
CA VAL A 113 -10.07 16.38 17.61
C VAL A 113 -9.02 15.49 18.29
N ALA A 114 -9.42 14.64 19.24
CA ALA A 114 -8.51 13.70 19.89
C ALA A 114 -7.89 12.71 18.89
N CYS A 115 -8.71 12.18 17.96
CA CYS A 115 -8.23 11.33 16.86
C CYS A 115 -7.23 12.06 15.97
N ARG A 116 -7.50 13.32 15.61
CA ARG A 116 -6.60 14.15 14.80
C ARG A 116 -5.25 14.35 15.49
N VAL A 117 -5.23 14.63 16.79
CA VAL A 117 -3.98 14.76 17.55
C VAL A 117 -3.17 13.46 17.50
N HIS A 118 -3.82 12.31 17.72
CA HIS A 118 -3.17 11.01 17.63
C HIS A 118 -2.56 10.75 16.24
N ILE A 119 -3.33 10.99 15.16
CA ILE A 119 -2.87 10.80 13.78
C ILE A 119 -1.67 11.69 13.45
N GLN A 120 -1.65 12.93 13.94
CA GLN A 120 -0.53 13.84 13.72
C GLN A 120 0.75 13.37 14.43
N GLN A 121 0.63 12.83 15.65
CA GLN A 121 1.77 12.22 16.34
C GLN A 121 2.29 11.00 15.58
N LEU A 122 1.39 10.10 15.17
CA LEU A 122 1.73 8.92 14.37
C LEU A 122 2.45 9.30 13.07
N ARG A 123 1.95 10.34 12.37
CA ARG A 123 2.59 10.86 11.16
C ARG A 123 4.01 11.34 11.42
N ALA A 124 4.24 12.03 12.53
CA ALA A 124 5.57 12.47 12.94
C ALA A 124 6.51 11.28 13.20
N ASP A 125 6.05 10.27 13.94
CA ASP A 125 6.83 9.07 14.29
C ASP A 125 7.20 8.24 13.03
N VAL A 126 6.24 8.11 12.11
CA VAL A 126 6.44 7.40 10.85
C VAL A 126 7.43 8.14 9.94
N ILE A 127 7.36 9.47 9.87
CA ILE A 127 8.33 10.29 9.12
C ILE A 127 9.72 10.23 9.75
N ALA A 128 9.79 10.23 11.09
CA ALA A 128 11.05 10.10 11.83
C ALA A 128 11.66 8.68 11.75
N GLY A 129 10.94 7.70 11.20
CA GLY A 129 11.37 6.31 11.12
C GLY A 129 11.37 5.59 12.46
N THR A 130 10.78 6.18 13.50
CA THR A 130 10.64 5.55 14.83
C THR A 130 9.50 4.55 14.86
N ARG A 131 8.64 4.55 13.83
CA ARG A 131 7.47 3.68 13.71
C ARG A 131 7.23 3.26 12.25
N PRO A 132 6.84 2.00 11.97
CA PRO A 132 6.38 1.61 10.64
C PRO A 132 5.03 2.25 10.29
N VAL A 133 4.79 2.49 8.99
CA VAL A 133 3.48 2.93 8.49
C VAL A 133 2.44 1.84 8.81
N PRO A 134 1.37 2.13 9.58
CA PRO A 134 0.35 1.16 9.90
C PRO A 134 -0.57 0.89 8.69
N THR A 135 -1.30 -0.20 8.76
CA THR A 135 -2.48 -0.44 7.91
C THR A 135 -3.66 0.44 8.37
N PRO A 136 -4.68 0.63 7.51
CA PRO A 136 -5.90 1.32 7.92
C PRO A 136 -6.59 0.70 9.15
N ALA A 137 -6.59 -0.63 9.26
CA ALA A 137 -7.24 -1.34 10.37
C ALA A 137 -6.49 -1.12 11.68
N GLU A 138 -5.16 -1.19 11.66
CA GLU A 138 -4.31 -0.90 12.82
C GLU A 138 -4.48 0.54 13.28
N LEU A 139 -4.44 1.51 12.34
CA LEU A 139 -4.65 2.91 12.68
C LEU A 139 -6.01 3.15 13.34
N ILE A 140 -7.09 2.58 12.79
CA ILE A 140 -8.44 2.74 13.36
C ILE A 140 -8.52 2.12 14.76
N ALA A 141 -7.88 0.98 14.99
CA ALA A 141 -7.86 0.32 16.30
C ALA A 141 -7.10 1.12 17.38
N GLU A 142 -6.16 1.98 16.97
CA GLU A 142 -5.38 2.84 17.87
C GLU A 142 -6.05 4.19 18.16
N LEU A 143 -7.11 4.55 17.43
CA LEU A 143 -7.81 5.80 17.67
C LEU A 143 -8.37 5.85 19.10
N PRO A 144 -8.37 7.03 19.74
CA PRO A 144 -9.02 7.21 21.03
C PRO A 144 -10.45 6.66 21.02
N ALA A 145 -10.89 6.05 22.12
CA ALA A 145 -12.28 5.66 22.26
C ALA A 145 -13.18 6.90 22.35
N LEU A 146 -14.35 6.84 21.73
CA LEU A 146 -15.37 7.87 21.89
C LEU A 146 -15.97 7.78 23.30
N ALA A 147 -15.68 8.76 24.14
CA ALA A 147 -16.31 8.91 25.44
C ALA A 147 -17.79 9.29 25.24
N ILE A 148 -18.68 8.42 25.70
CA ILE A 148 -20.13 8.67 25.72
C ILE A 148 -20.47 9.11 27.14
N LEU A 149 -21.12 10.26 27.30
CA LEU A 149 -21.67 10.74 28.57
C LEU A 149 -23.14 10.33 28.71
#